data_AF-A0A536GX39-F1
#
_entry.id   AF-A0A536GX39-F1
#
_cell.length_a   1.000
_cell.length_b   1.000
_cell.length_c   1.000
_cell.angle_alpha   90.00
_cell.angle_beta   90.00
_cell.angle_gamma   90.00
#
_symmetry.space_group_name_H-M   'P 1'
#
loop_
_entity.id
_entity.type
_entity.pdbx_description
1 polymer ?
#
loop_
_entity_poly.entity_id
_entity_poly.type
_entity_poly.pdbx_seq_one_letter_code
_entity_poly.pdbx_strand_id
1 'polypeptide(L)'
;MDNSRPVVCTLTAADKRDRGGAWAKVLDSGLVTRERIPRGIAFRAAPGASAALVELVDLERECCAWIDFKVDQDTVTGGTNVFLTAEGEGESVLAGMFIPAS
;
A
#
# COMPACT_ATOMS: atom_id res chain seq x y z
N MET A 1 -11.70 18.66 -14.61
CA MET A 1 -10.36 18.29 -15.08
C MET A 1 -10.06 16.96 -14.46
N ASP A 2 -9.85 15.93 -15.27
CA ASP A 2 -9.45 14.61 -14.79
C ASP A 2 -7.98 14.72 -14.36
N ASN A 3 -7.72 14.58 -13.07
CA ASN A 3 -6.39 14.71 -12.48
C ASN A 3 -5.78 13.32 -12.21
N SER A 4 -6.31 12.30 -12.88
CA SER A 4 -5.86 10.92 -12.78
C SER A 4 -4.46 10.79 -13.36
N ARG A 5 -3.56 10.17 -12.59
CA ARG A 5 -2.19 9.87 -13.03
C ARG A 5 -2.20 8.49 -13.70
N PRO A 6 -1.52 8.33 -14.85
CA PRO A 6 -1.50 7.04 -15.54
C PRO A 6 -0.90 5.97 -14.63
N VAL A 7 -1.62 4.84 -14.51
CA VAL A 7 -1.18 3.69 -13.72
C VAL A 7 -0.07 2.98 -14.48
N VAL A 8 1.18 3.37 -14.20
CA VAL A 8 2.37 2.78 -14.80
C VAL A 8 3.32 2.37 -13.68
N CYS A 9 3.77 1.12 -13.74
CA CYS A 9 4.82 0.59 -12.87
C CYS A 9 6.02 0.21 -13.74
N THR A 10 7.16 0.86 -13.51
CA THR A 10 8.41 0.73 -14.27
C THR A 10 9.20 -0.55 -13.95
N LEU A 11 8.79 -1.29 -12.92
CA LEU A 11 9.44 -2.52 -12.48
C LEU A 11 9.38 -3.63 -13.55
N THR A 12 10.43 -4.45 -13.60
CA THR A 12 10.43 -5.66 -14.43
C THR A 12 9.43 -6.69 -13.89
N ALA A 13 9.10 -7.71 -14.68
CA ALA A 13 8.23 -8.78 -14.22
C ALA A 13 8.82 -9.57 -13.04
N ALA A 14 10.15 -9.66 -12.93
CA ALA A 14 10.82 -10.28 -11.80
C ALA A 14 10.68 -9.41 -10.54
N ASP A 15 11.01 -8.12 -10.65
CA ASP A 15 10.88 -7.17 -9.53
C ASP A 15 9.43 -7.07 -9.03
N LYS A 16 8.44 -7.14 -9.93
CA LYS A 16 7.02 -7.18 -9.56
C LYS A 16 6.65 -8.42 -8.75
N ARG A 17 7.22 -9.60 -9.08
CA ARG A 17 6.98 -10.83 -8.32
C ARG A 17 7.61 -10.74 -6.94
N ASP A 18 8.85 -10.27 -6.86
CA ASP A 18 9.55 -10.12 -5.59
C ASP A 18 8.83 -9.10 -4.69
N ARG A 19 8.38 -7.99 -5.29
CA ARG A 19 7.60 -6.98 -4.59
C ARG A 19 6.26 -7.53 -4.09
N GLY A 20 5.55 -8.27 -4.94
CA GLY A 20 4.30 -8.93 -4.56
C GLY A 20 4.49 -9.92 -3.41
N GLY A 21 5.58 -10.70 -3.42
CA GLY A 21 5.92 -11.62 -2.34
C GLY A 21 6.23 -10.90 -1.02
N ALA A 22 6.92 -9.76 -1.08
CA ALA A 22 7.22 -8.96 0.10
C ALA A 22 5.95 -8.35 0.72
N TRP A 23 5.03 -7.82 -0.11
CA TRP A 23 3.70 -7.40 0.35
C TRP A 23 2.92 -8.55 0.98
N ALA A 24 2.84 -9.71 0.32
CA ALA A 24 2.15 -10.88 0.86
C ALA A 24 2.68 -11.26 2.25
N LYS A 25 4.01 -11.32 2.43
CA LYS A 25 4.63 -11.62 3.72
C LYS A 25 4.23 -10.66 4.85
N VAL A 26 4.18 -9.35 4.55
CA VAL A 26 3.78 -8.35 5.55
C VAL A 26 2.30 -8.47 5.88
N LEU A 27 1.44 -8.66 4.87
CA LEU A 27 0.00 -8.74 5.04
C LEU A 27 -0.45 -10.07 5.70
N ASP A 28 0.26 -11.16 5.44
CA ASP A 28 -0.02 -12.49 6.01
C ASP A 28 0.62 -12.69 7.40
N SER A 29 1.38 -11.71 7.89
CA SER A 29 2.03 -11.76 9.22
C SER A 29 1.05 -11.80 10.40
N GLY A 30 -0.22 -11.46 10.18
CA GLY A 30 -1.22 -11.25 11.24
C GLY A 30 -1.01 -9.96 12.06
N LEU A 31 0.03 -9.18 11.74
CA LEU A 31 0.35 -7.92 12.42
C LEU A 31 -0.11 -6.68 11.64
N VAL A 32 -0.66 -6.88 10.43
CA VAL A 32 -1.17 -5.80 9.58
C VAL A 32 -2.63 -6.07 9.25
N THR A 33 -3.48 -5.09 9.55
CA THR A 33 -4.87 -5.08 9.07
C THR A 33 -4.99 -4.13 7.90
N ARG A 34 -5.94 -4.40 7.00
CA ARG A 34 -6.21 -3.60 5.81
C ARG A 34 -7.70 -3.40 5.63
N GLU A 35 -8.10 -2.20 5.27
CA GLU A 35 -9.51 -1.85 5.03
C GLU A 35 -9.65 -0.92 3.83
N ARG A 36 -10.81 -1.00 3.16
CA ARG A 36 -11.18 -0.03 2.14
C ARG A 36 -11.55 1.30 2.78
N ILE A 37 -11.08 2.37 2.19
CA ILE A 37 -11.44 3.75 2.51
C ILE A 37 -11.85 4.46 1.20
N PRO A 38 -12.51 5.63 1.27
CA PRO A 38 -12.74 6.42 0.06
C PRO A 38 -11.44 6.67 -0.69
N ARG A 39 -11.41 6.35 -2.00
CA ARG A 39 -10.26 6.54 -2.89
C ARG A 39 -9.05 5.65 -2.61
N GLY A 40 -9.16 4.60 -1.79
CA GLY A 40 -7.99 3.76 -1.53
C GLY A 40 -8.10 2.77 -0.38
N ILE A 41 -6.94 2.46 0.21
CA ILE A 41 -6.76 1.44 1.24
C ILE A 41 -6.04 2.05 2.44
N ALA A 42 -6.53 1.76 3.64
CA ALA A 42 -5.81 2.02 4.89
C ALA A 42 -5.22 0.70 5.41
N PHE A 43 -3.96 0.77 5.85
CA PHE A 43 -3.25 -0.29 6.55
C PHE A 43 -2.96 0.15 7.97
N ARG A 44 -3.16 -0.75 8.93
CA ARG A 44 -2.72 -0.55 10.32
C ARG A 44 -1.77 -1.67 10.70
N ALA A 45 -0.51 -1.31 10.94
CA ALA A 45 0.52 -2.22 11.40
C ALA A 45 0.72 -2.08 12.92
N ALA A 46 0.78 -3.22 13.61
CA ALA A 46 1.30 -3.31 14.96
C ALA A 46 2.81 -2.96 14.97
N PRO A 47 3.38 -2.58 16.14
CA PRO A 47 4.79 -2.16 16.23
C PRO A 47 5.80 -3.11 15.58
N GLY A 48 5.57 -4.43 15.68
CA GLY A 48 6.44 -5.45 15.09
C GLY A 48 6.45 -5.52 13.56
N ALA A 49 5.49 -4.89 12.88
CA ALA A 49 5.41 -4.84 11.41
C ALA A 49 5.54 -3.41 10.83
N SER A 50 5.58 -2.39 11.68
CA SER A 50 5.65 -0.98 11.27
C SER A 50 6.81 -0.70 10.31
N ALA A 51 8.03 -1.10 10.66
CA ALA A 51 9.21 -0.85 9.83
C ALA A 51 9.10 -1.53 8.46
N ALA A 52 8.70 -2.80 8.43
CA ALA A 52 8.55 -3.56 7.19
C ALA A 52 7.47 -2.97 6.27
N LEU A 53 6.35 -2.49 6.84
CA LEU A 53 5.31 -1.82 6.06
C LEU A 53 5.80 -0.49 5.49
N VAL A 54 6.53 0.31 6.28
CA VAL A 54 7.08 1.60 5.82
C VAL A 54 8.12 1.40 4.71
N GLU A 55 9.03 0.43 4.85
CA GLU A 55 10.02 0.11 3.81
C GLU A 55 9.35 -0.26 2.49
N LEU A 56 8.28 -1.07 2.51
CA LEU A 56 7.52 -1.39 1.31
C LEU A 56 6.88 -0.15 0.68
N VAL A 57 6.28 0.71 1.50
CA VAL A 57 5.68 1.96 1.03
C VAL A 57 6.71 2.85 0.37
N ASP A 58 7.89 3.02 0.96
CA ASP A 58 8.96 3.85 0.39
C ASP A 58 9.44 3.30 -0.95
N LEU A 59 9.60 1.98 -1.03
CA LEU A 59 9.92 1.31 -2.28
C LEU A 59 8.81 1.41 -3.34
N GLU A 60 7.53 1.53 -2.95
CA GLU A 60 6.43 1.81 -3.90
C GLU A 60 6.43 3.26 -4.37
N ARG A 61 6.77 4.22 -3.49
CA ARG A 61 6.85 5.64 -3.86
C ARG A 61 7.82 5.89 -5.01
N GLU A 62 8.87 5.07 -5.12
CA GLU A 62 9.87 5.17 -6.19
C GLU A 62 9.32 4.83 -7.58
N CYS A 63 8.36 3.92 -7.69
CA CYS A 63 7.89 3.38 -8.97
C CYS A 63 6.39 3.60 -9.26
N CYS A 64 5.59 3.92 -8.24
CA CYS A 64 4.13 4.09 -8.32
C CYS A 64 3.74 5.55 -8.11
N ALA A 65 4.19 6.43 -9.02
CA ALA A 65 3.95 7.88 -8.94
C ALA A 65 2.46 8.30 -9.00
N TRP A 66 1.56 7.36 -9.32
CA TRP A 66 0.11 7.57 -9.41
C TRP A 66 -0.60 7.42 -8.05
N ILE A 67 0.07 6.86 -7.04
CA ILE A 67 -0.46 6.69 -5.68
C ILE A 67 -0.04 7.87 -4.80
N ASP A 68 -0.99 8.40 -4.03
CA ASP A 68 -0.73 9.27 -2.89
C ASP A 68 -0.55 8.41 -1.64
N PHE A 69 0.63 8.52 -1.03
CA PHE A 69 0.99 7.74 0.14
C PHE A 69 1.11 8.64 1.38
N LYS A 70 0.38 8.30 2.44
CA LYS A 70 0.48 8.94 3.75
C LYS A 70 0.88 7.91 4.80
N VAL A 71 1.82 8.28 5.68
CA VAL A 71 2.28 7.44 6.79
C VAL A 71 2.11 8.25 8.07
N ASP A 72 1.35 7.71 9.02
CA ASP A 72 1.09 8.32 10.33
C ASP A 72 1.50 7.34 11.43
N GLN A 73 2.37 7.75 12.35
CA GLN A 73 2.71 6.94 13.52
C GLN A 73 1.57 6.98 14.53
N ASP A 74 1.18 5.82 15.06
CA ASP A 74 0.25 5.74 16.17
C ASP A 74 1.02 5.85 17.49
N THR A 75 0.95 7.02 18.13
CA THR A 75 1.67 7.29 19.37
C THR A 75 1.05 6.61 20.60
N VAL A 76 -0.17 6.09 20.49
CA VAL A 76 -0.86 5.39 21.58
C VAL A 76 -0.45 3.91 21.57
N THR A 77 -0.44 3.28 20.40
CA THR A 77 -0.13 1.84 20.25
C THR A 77 1.32 1.55 19.89
N GLY A 78 2.08 2.55 19.44
CA GLY A 78 3.42 2.41 18.85
C GLY A 78 3.40 1.80 17.43
N GLY A 79 2.21 1.64 16.85
CA GLY A 79 2.01 1.11 15.50
C GLY A 79 2.19 2.16 14.40
N THR A 80 1.88 1.78 13.17
CA THR A 80 1.91 2.68 12.01
C THR A 80 0.65 2.52 11.18
N ASN A 81 0.05 3.65 10.83
CA ASN A 81 -1.03 3.75 9.88
C ASN A 81 -0.48 4.20 8.53
N VAL A 82 -0.85 3.50 7.46
CA VAL A 82 -0.48 3.86 6.09
C VAL A 82 -1.74 3.99 5.26
N PHE A 83 -1.81 5.04 4.45
CA PHE A 83 -2.90 5.26 3.52
C PHE A 83 -2.33 5.31 2.10
N LEU A 84 -2.85 4.47 1.23
CA LEU A 84 -2.60 4.52 -0.21
C LEU A 84 -3.90 4.98 -0.86
N THR A 85 -3.88 6.14 -1.52
CA THR A 85 -5.04 6.67 -2.23
C THR A 85 -4.69 7.03 -3.67
N ALA A 86 -5.66 6.95 -4.57
CA ALA A 86 -5.49 7.36 -5.96
C ALA A 86 -6.82 7.88 -6.53
N GLU A 87 -6.74 8.65 -7.61
CA GLU A 87 -7.91 9.12 -8.35
C GLU A 87 -8.19 8.22 -9.55
N GLY A 88 -9.45 8.19 -10.00
CA GLY A 88 -9.86 7.45 -11.20
C GLY A 88 -9.59 5.95 -11.12
N GLU A 89 -9.00 5.39 -12.18
CA GLU A 89 -8.71 3.95 -12.30
C GLU A 89 -7.79 3.43 -11.19
N GLY A 90 -6.94 4.29 -10.62
CA GLY A 90 -6.00 3.92 -9.55
C GLY A 90 -6.69 3.38 -8.30
N GLU A 91 -7.89 3.87 -7.95
CA GLU A 91 -8.66 3.35 -6.81
C GLU A 91 -9.02 1.87 -7.01
N SER A 92 -9.47 1.53 -8.22
CA SER A 92 -9.84 0.15 -8.57
C SER A 92 -8.61 -0.78 -8.58
N VAL A 93 -7.46 -0.28 -9.05
CA VAL A 93 -6.19 -1.00 -9.03
C VAL A 93 -5.74 -1.28 -7.58
N LEU A 94 -5.77 -0.28 -6.71
CA LEU A 94 -5.45 -0.45 -5.28
C LEU A 94 -6.36 -1.49 -4.62
N ALA A 95 -7.66 -1.43 -4.88
CA ALA A 95 -8.61 -2.40 -4.35
C ALA A 95 -8.31 -3.83 -4.83
N GLY A 96 -8.00 -4.02 -6.11
CA GLY A 96 -7.67 -5.34 -6.67
C GLY A 96 -6.34 -5.91 -6.16
N MET A 97 -5.38 -5.06 -5.83
CA MET A 97 -4.08 -5.50 -5.30
C MET A 97 -4.14 -5.90 -3.83
N PHE A 98 -4.86 -5.14 -3.01
CA PHE A 98 -4.73 -5.21 -1.56
C PHE A 98 -5.96 -5.72 -0.84
N ILE A 99 -7.13 -5.81 -1.46
CA ILE A 99 -8.32 -6.37 -0.81
C ILE A 99 -8.55 -7.76 -1.39
N PRO A 100 -8.60 -8.80 -0.54
CA PRO A 100 -8.89 -10.14 -1.03
C PRO A 100 -10.28 -10.13 -1.68
N ALA A 101 -10.41 -10.83 -2.82
CA ALA A 101 -11.71 -11.11 -3.39
C ALA A 101 -12.52 -11.90 -2.35
N SER A 102 -13.66 -11.34 -1.96
CA SER A 102 -14.59 -11.98 -1.01
C SER A 102 -15.20 -13.23 -1.61
#